data_AF-A0A9D6UK40-F1
#
_entry.id   AF-A0A9D6UK40-F1
#
_cell.length_a   1.000
_cell.length_b   1.000
_cell.length_c   1.000
_cell.angle_alpha   90.00
_cell.angle_beta   90.00
_cell.angle_gamma   90.00
#
_symmetry.space_group_name_H-M   'P 1'
#
loop_
_entity.id
_entity.type
_entity.pdbx_description
1 polymer ?
#
loop_
_entity_poly.entity_id
_entity_poly.type
_entity_poly.pdbx_seq_one_letter_code
_entity_poly.pdbx_strand_id
1 'polypeptide(L)'
;TFLGIEIQGLLPKRKREMSRSIAHTVETHMLNTRDFSNVLKEMEFEEEIKEAIEEILKRRLKIHWAGRLPMIGKLSDKIAHKLQDIIVKEMVDAVHQYKDRLIEKFHSRINLQKMIIERLENYDIMKLEEIILKLVSKELRYIELTGAVLGFMIGVIQVVYAVVF
;
A
#
# COMPACT_ATOMS: atom_id res chain seq x y z
N THR A 1 29.85 -7.03 -25.02
CA THR A 1 31.02 -6.29 -25.54
C THR A 1 31.29 -6.70 -26.97
N PHE A 2 30.81 -5.91 -27.93
CA PHE A 2 31.26 -5.97 -29.32
C PHE A 2 31.75 -4.55 -29.61
N LEU A 3 33.03 -4.36 -29.96
CA LEU A 3 33.66 -3.05 -30.25
C LEU A 3 34.01 -2.09 -29.08
N GLY A 4 34.32 -2.55 -27.86
CA GLY A 4 34.86 -1.68 -26.79
C GLY A 4 33.91 -0.58 -26.28
N ILE A 5 32.72 -0.48 -26.86
CA ILE A 5 31.59 0.28 -26.37
C ILE A 5 30.83 -0.67 -25.43
N GLU A 6 30.91 -0.42 -24.14
CA GLU A 6 29.93 -1.00 -23.22
C GLU A 6 28.58 -0.40 -23.60
N ILE A 7 27.74 -1.19 -24.28
CA ILE A 7 26.32 -0.90 -24.47
C ILE A 7 25.68 -1.05 -23.09
N GLN A 8 25.98 -0.09 -22.22
CA GLN A 8 25.29 0.06 -20.96
C GLN A 8 23.87 0.50 -21.34
N GLY A 9 22.88 -0.26 -20.88
CA GLY A 9 21.48 0.06 -21.15
C GLY A 9 21.16 1.52 -20.78
N LEU A 10 20.23 2.13 -21.51
CA LEU A 10 19.76 3.49 -21.20
C LEU A 10 19.11 3.57 -19.81
N LEU A 11 18.62 2.44 -19.29
CA LEU A 11 17.95 2.29 -18.00
C LEU A 11 18.87 2.63 -16.80
N PRO A 12 20.05 2.00 -16.62
CA PRO A 12 21.01 2.39 -15.57
C PRO A 12 21.33 3.89 -15.54
N LYS A 13 21.51 4.52 -16.72
CA LYS A 13 21.88 5.93 -16.84
C LYS A 13 20.76 6.89 -16.40
N ARG A 14 19.49 6.46 -16.47
CA ARG A 14 18.31 7.27 -16.09
C ARG A 14 17.64 6.81 -14.79
N LYS A 15 18.28 5.92 -14.01
CA LYS A 15 17.79 5.38 -12.73
C LYS A 15 17.07 6.43 -11.86
N ARG A 16 17.71 7.58 -11.64
CA ARG A 16 17.17 8.62 -10.74
C ARG A 16 15.92 9.32 -11.27
N GLU A 17 15.87 9.58 -12.57
CA GLU A 17 14.71 10.15 -13.26
C GLU A 17 13.53 9.17 -13.20
N MET A 18 13.80 7.89 -13.47
CA MET A 18 12.79 6.84 -13.47
C MET A 18 12.23 6.58 -12.06
N SER A 19 13.07 6.53 -11.03
CA SER A 19 12.61 6.39 -9.64
C SER A 19 11.67 7.52 -9.23
N ARG A 20 11.94 8.76 -9.64
CA ARG A 20 11.05 9.91 -9.37
C ARG A 20 9.73 9.79 -10.12
N SER A 21 9.77 9.40 -11.39
CA SER A 21 8.56 9.21 -12.20
C SER A 21 7.67 8.11 -11.62
N ILE A 22 8.26 6.95 -11.26
CA ILE A 22 7.54 5.85 -10.60
C ILE A 22 6.95 6.31 -9.27
N ALA A 23 7.74 6.98 -8.42
CA ALA A 23 7.26 7.46 -7.13
C ALA A 23 6.08 8.43 -7.28
N HIS A 24 6.12 9.33 -8.27
CA HIS A 24 5.03 10.25 -8.56
C HIS A 24 3.75 9.54 -9.06
N THR A 25 3.89 8.56 -9.96
CA THR A 25 2.77 7.76 -10.44
C THR A 25 2.12 6.97 -9.32
N VAL A 26 2.92 6.32 -8.46
CA VAL A 26 2.45 5.52 -7.32
C VAL A 26 1.78 6.40 -6.27
N GLU A 27 2.33 7.56 -5.95
CA GLU A 27 1.70 8.53 -5.03
C GLU A 27 0.33 8.99 -5.54
N THR A 28 0.21 9.21 -6.85
CA THR A 28 -1.03 9.71 -7.45
C THR A 28 -2.11 8.63 -7.57
N HIS A 29 -1.74 7.37 -7.78
CA HIS A 29 -2.68 6.30 -8.16
C HIS A 29 -2.83 5.14 -7.18
N MET A 30 -1.90 4.91 -6.24
CA MET A 30 -1.87 3.65 -5.47
C MET A 30 -2.25 3.75 -4.00
N LEU A 31 -2.13 4.90 -3.34
CA LEU A 31 -2.67 5.23 -2.01
C LEU A 31 -2.12 6.60 -1.62
N ASN A 32 -2.88 7.67 -1.84
CA ASN A 32 -2.49 8.97 -1.33
C ASN A 32 -2.96 9.12 0.13
N THR A 33 -2.40 10.10 0.84
CA THR A 33 -2.69 10.32 2.26
C THR A 33 -4.18 10.54 2.55
N ARG A 34 -4.96 11.05 1.59
CA ARG A 34 -6.42 11.22 1.71
C ARG A 34 -7.15 9.88 1.62
N ASP A 35 -6.73 8.99 0.73
CA ASP A 35 -7.35 7.67 0.57
C ASP A 35 -7.22 6.86 1.87
N PHE A 36 -6.03 6.88 2.48
CA PHE A 36 -5.80 6.25 3.79
C PHE A 36 -6.66 6.86 4.89
N SER A 37 -6.77 8.20 4.92
CA SER A 37 -7.61 8.90 5.89
C SER A 37 -9.09 8.57 5.73
N ASN A 38 -9.57 8.36 4.50
CA ASN A 38 -10.95 7.96 4.25
C ASN A 38 -11.21 6.54 4.73
N VAL A 39 -10.33 5.58 4.39
CA VAL A 39 -10.42 4.20 4.87
C VAL A 39 -10.44 4.17 6.41
N LEU A 40 -9.53 4.91 7.06
CA LEU A 40 -9.48 4.94 8.52
C LEU A 40 -10.74 5.59 9.13
N LYS A 41 -11.35 6.59 8.49
CA LYS A 41 -12.61 7.18 8.94
C LYS A 41 -13.77 6.19 8.83
N GLU A 42 -13.87 5.50 7.71
CA GLU A 42 -14.93 4.51 7.42
C GLU A 42 -14.85 3.25 8.28
N MET A 43 -13.69 2.93 8.86
CA MET A 43 -13.57 1.82 9.81
C MET A 43 -14.38 2.09 11.09
N GLU A 44 -15.46 1.34 11.31
CA GLU A 44 -16.15 1.30 12.60
C GLU A 44 -15.46 0.29 13.51
N PHE A 45 -15.24 0.64 14.77
CA PHE A 45 -14.57 -0.23 15.76
C PHE A 45 -15.50 -0.63 16.91
N GLU A 46 -16.77 -0.21 16.87
CA GLU A 46 -17.68 -0.33 18.01
C GLU A 46 -17.97 -1.79 18.35
N GLU A 47 -18.28 -2.62 17.35
CA GLU A 47 -18.54 -4.05 17.58
C GLU A 47 -17.26 -4.78 17.98
N GLU A 48 -16.10 -4.51 17.37
CA GLU A 48 -14.83 -5.14 17.76
C GLU A 48 -14.43 -4.79 19.20
N ILE A 49 -14.62 -3.54 19.62
CA ILE A 49 -14.35 -3.08 20.98
C ILE A 49 -15.30 -3.75 21.96
N LYS A 50 -16.58 -3.84 21.61
CA LYS A 50 -17.62 -4.47 22.43
C LYS A 50 -17.37 -5.96 22.62
N GLU A 51 -17.04 -6.68 21.55
CA GLU A 51 -16.67 -8.09 21.61
C GLU A 51 -15.42 -8.31 22.47
N ALA A 52 -14.37 -7.49 22.27
CA ALA A 52 -13.15 -7.58 23.06
C ALA A 52 -13.39 -7.34 24.56
N ILE A 53 -14.20 -6.33 24.90
CA ILE A 53 -14.55 -6.03 26.30
C ILE A 53 -15.42 -7.15 26.87
N GLU A 54 -16.38 -7.68 26.11
CA GLU A 54 -17.23 -8.78 26.54
C GLU A 54 -16.39 -10.03 26.87
N GLU A 55 -15.41 -10.35 26.02
CA GLU A 55 -14.50 -11.45 26.25
C GLU A 55 -13.64 -11.23 27.51
N ILE A 56 -13.09 -10.02 27.69
CA ILE A 56 -12.30 -9.67 28.88
C ILE A 56 -13.15 -9.78 30.15
N LEU A 57 -14.37 -9.23 30.13
CA LEU A 57 -15.27 -9.27 31.28
C LEU A 57 -15.72 -10.69 31.60
N LYS A 58 -16.14 -11.48 30.60
CA LYS A 58 -16.49 -12.89 30.79
C LYS A 58 -15.33 -13.66 31.40
N ARG A 59 -14.11 -13.47 30.90
CA ARG A 59 -12.92 -14.18 31.40
C ARG A 59 -12.58 -13.77 32.83
N ARG A 60 -12.61 -12.47 33.15
CA ARG A 60 -12.25 -11.95 34.49
C ARG A 60 -13.33 -12.26 35.54
N LEU A 61 -14.62 -12.10 35.20
CA LEU A 61 -15.74 -12.31 36.12
C LEU A 61 -15.94 -13.79 36.44
N LYS A 62 -15.85 -14.68 35.45
CA LYS A 62 -15.99 -16.12 35.64
C LYS A 62 -14.90 -16.70 36.55
N ILE A 63 -13.69 -16.12 36.53
CA ILE A 63 -12.58 -16.53 37.40
C ILE A 63 -12.73 -15.99 38.82
N HIS A 64 -13.14 -14.73 39.00
CA HIS A 64 -13.17 -14.10 40.33
C HIS A 64 -14.45 -14.36 41.15
N TRP A 65 -15.60 -14.51 40.50
CA TRP A 65 -16.90 -14.45 41.18
C TRP A 65 -17.62 -15.80 41.27
N ALA A 66 -17.39 -16.71 40.32
CA ALA A 66 -17.99 -18.05 40.33
C ALA A 66 -17.58 -18.88 41.56
N GLY A 67 -16.45 -18.56 42.19
CA GLY A 67 -15.94 -19.29 43.35
C GLY A 67 -16.48 -18.84 44.71
N ARG A 68 -17.21 -17.71 44.83
CA ARG A 68 -17.43 -17.10 46.16
C ARG A 68 -18.86 -16.97 46.68
N LEU A 69 -19.96 -17.08 45.90
CA LEU A 69 -21.35 -17.32 46.42
C LEU A 69 -22.39 -17.21 45.27
N PRO A 70 -23.38 -18.13 45.17
CA PRO A 70 -24.41 -18.14 44.11
C PRO A 70 -25.42 -16.97 44.19
N MET A 71 -25.57 -16.33 45.35
CA MET A 71 -26.50 -15.21 45.55
C MET A 71 -26.04 -13.91 44.88
N ILE A 72 -24.74 -13.78 44.60
CA ILE A 72 -24.13 -12.58 44.01
C ILE A 72 -24.20 -12.62 42.48
N GLY A 73 -24.44 -13.78 41.85
CA GLY A 73 -24.42 -13.93 40.39
C GLY A 73 -25.37 -12.98 39.66
N LYS A 74 -26.63 -12.88 40.10
CA LYS A 74 -27.63 -12.01 39.45
C LYS A 74 -27.35 -10.50 39.62
N LEU A 75 -26.73 -10.11 40.73
CA LEU A 75 -26.32 -8.73 40.97
C LEU A 75 -25.02 -8.39 40.23
N SER A 76 -24.10 -9.35 40.17
CA SER A 76 -22.86 -9.32 39.40
C SER A 76 -23.14 -9.11 37.91
N ASP A 77 -24.11 -9.83 37.32
CA ASP A 77 -24.41 -9.69 35.90
C ASP A 77 -24.96 -8.29 35.55
N LYS A 78 -25.86 -7.72 36.37
CA LYS A 78 -26.34 -6.35 36.16
C LYS A 78 -25.24 -5.30 36.28
N ILE A 79 -24.36 -5.46 37.27
CA ILE A 79 -23.22 -4.55 37.47
C ILE A 79 -22.22 -4.70 36.32
N ALA A 80 -21.96 -5.93 35.86
CA ALA A 80 -21.07 -6.23 34.76
C ALA A 80 -21.55 -5.63 33.44
N HIS A 81 -22.84 -5.79 33.09
CA HIS A 81 -23.40 -5.17 31.90
C HIS A 81 -23.35 -3.64 31.96
N LYS A 82 -23.69 -3.04 33.10
CA LYS A 82 -23.61 -1.58 33.24
C LYS A 82 -22.18 -1.05 33.14
N LEU A 83 -21.20 -1.78 33.69
CA LEU A 83 -19.77 -1.49 33.53
C LEU A 83 -19.32 -1.68 32.08
N GLN A 84 -19.77 -2.73 31.41
CA GLN A 84 -19.49 -3.00 30.01
C GLN A 84 -19.93 -1.81 29.15
N ASP A 85 -21.18 -1.38 29.27
CA ASP A 85 -21.73 -0.28 28.47
C ASP A 85 -20.94 1.02 28.67
N ILE A 86 -20.55 1.33 29.92
CA ILE A 86 -19.75 2.52 30.23
C ILE A 86 -18.35 2.41 29.61
N ILE A 87 -17.69 1.25 29.73
CA ILE A 87 -16.32 1.05 29.21
C ILE A 87 -16.32 1.04 27.68
N VAL A 88 -17.31 0.38 27.05
CA VAL A 88 -17.45 0.36 25.59
C VAL A 88 -17.61 1.78 25.07
N LYS A 89 -18.53 2.55 25.65
CA LYS A 89 -18.76 3.94 25.23
C LYS A 89 -17.49 4.79 25.35
N GLU A 90 -16.83 4.77 26.50
CA GLU A 90 -15.58 5.53 26.72
C GLU A 90 -14.45 5.08 25.76
N MET A 91 -14.32 3.78 25.48
CA MET A 91 -13.32 3.26 24.55
C MET A 91 -13.61 3.64 23.10
N VAL A 92 -14.88 3.60 22.68
CA VAL A 92 -15.31 4.01 21.34
C VAL A 92 -15.03 5.50 21.13
N ASP A 93 -15.41 6.34 22.09
CA ASP A 93 -15.13 7.78 22.06
C ASP A 93 -13.62 8.06 22.05
N ALA A 94 -12.83 7.33 22.84
CA ALA A 94 -11.38 7.45 22.82
C ALA A 94 -10.80 7.06 21.46
N VAL A 95 -11.21 5.93 20.89
CA VAL A 95 -10.74 5.46 19.58
C VAL A 95 -11.09 6.48 18.49
N HIS A 96 -12.29 7.06 18.48
CA HIS A 96 -12.64 8.13 17.56
C HIS A 96 -11.69 9.34 17.69
N GLN A 97 -11.45 9.81 18.91
CA GLN A 97 -10.54 10.93 19.14
C GLN A 97 -9.08 10.62 18.73
N TYR A 98 -8.62 9.38 18.96
CA TYR A 98 -7.29 8.94 18.57
C TYR A 98 -7.16 8.76 17.06
N LYS A 99 -8.22 8.34 16.36
CA LYS A 99 -8.26 8.22 14.88
C LYS A 99 -8.00 9.57 14.22
N ASP A 100 -8.68 10.63 14.64
CA ASP A 100 -8.48 11.96 14.08
C ASP A 100 -7.05 12.47 14.29
N ARG A 101 -6.50 12.26 15.49
CA ARG A 101 -5.09 12.59 15.78
C ARG A 101 -4.10 11.75 14.96
N LEU A 102 -4.43 10.48 14.71
CA LEU A 102 -3.59 9.60 13.89
C LEU A 102 -3.59 10.05 12.43
N ILE A 103 -4.75 10.41 11.90
CA ILE A 103 -4.92 10.99 10.56
C ILE A 103 -4.06 12.26 10.42
N GLU A 104 -4.14 13.19 11.37
CA GLU A 104 -3.35 14.42 11.36
C GLU A 104 -1.83 14.17 11.43
N LYS A 105 -1.40 13.23 12.28
CA LYS A 105 0.00 12.80 12.35
C LYS A 105 0.48 12.11 11.07
N PHE A 106 -0.38 11.32 10.44
CA PHE A 106 -0.08 10.64 9.19
C PHE A 106 0.10 11.69 8.07
N HIS A 107 -0.79 12.68 7.98
CA HIS A 107 -0.67 13.80 7.05
C HIS A 107 0.60 14.64 7.23
N SER A 108 1.00 14.92 8.47
CA SER A 108 2.15 15.80 8.74
C SER A 108 3.52 15.13 8.61
N ARG A 109 3.58 13.79 8.71
CA ARG A 109 4.87 13.06 8.78
C ARG A 109 5.17 12.18 7.58
N ILE A 110 4.16 11.79 6.81
CA ILE A 110 4.36 10.82 5.73
C ILE A 110 4.43 11.54 4.39
N ASN A 111 5.60 11.44 3.78
CA ASN A 111 5.81 11.76 2.38
C ASN A 111 6.14 10.45 1.64
N LEU A 112 5.09 9.81 1.10
CA LEU A 112 5.21 8.52 0.41
C LEU A 112 6.16 8.59 -0.78
N GLN A 113 6.12 9.68 -1.54
CA GLN A 113 7.00 9.91 -2.67
C GLN A 113 8.48 9.84 -2.24
N LYS A 114 8.84 10.56 -1.17
CA LYS A 114 10.19 10.57 -0.62
C LYS A 114 10.60 9.19 -0.12
N MET A 115 9.71 8.49 0.60
CA MET A 115 9.99 7.13 1.10
C MET A 115 10.25 6.14 -0.04
N ILE A 116 9.48 6.21 -1.12
CA ILE A 116 9.66 5.36 -2.30
C ILE A 116 10.97 5.70 -3.01
N ILE A 117 11.27 6.99 -3.23
CA ILE A 117 12.52 7.43 -3.87
C ILE A 117 13.72 6.93 -3.07
N GLU A 118 13.76 7.16 -1.76
CA GLU A 118 14.86 6.71 -0.89
C GLU A 118 15.01 5.18 -0.95
N ARG A 119 13.90 4.43 -0.98
CA ARG A 119 13.95 2.98 -1.07
C ARG A 119 14.44 2.48 -2.43
N LEU A 120 14.04 3.13 -3.52
CA LEU A 120 14.50 2.82 -4.88
C LEU A 120 15.95 3.24 -5.14
N GLU A 121 16.40 4.35 -4.55
CA GLU A 121 17.79 4.80 -4.65
C GLU A 121 18.74 3.80 -3.96
N ASN A 122 18.32 3.23 -2.82
CA ASN A 122 19.05 2.22 -2.06
C ASN A 122 19.06 0.82 -2.69
N TYR A 123 18.29 0.57 -3.75
CA TYR A 123 18.35 -0.70 -4.47
C TYR A 123 19.56 -0.76 -5.40
N ASP A 124 20.13 -1.96 -5.51
CA ASP A 124 21.11 -2.26 -6.56
C ASP A 124 20.50 -1.96 -7.94
N ILE A 125 21.35 -1.51 -8.86
CA ILE A 125 21.02 -1.20 -10.25
C ILE A 125 20.29 -2.39 -10.89
N MET A 126 20.75 -3.62 -10.67
CA MET A 126 20.12 -4.83 -11.23
C MET A 126 18.68 -5.03 -10.73
N LYS A 127 18.42 -4.79 -9.44
CA LYS A 127 17.07 -4.93 -8.87
C LYS A 127 16.14 -3.85 -9.38
N LEU A 128 16.63 -2.62 -9.50
CA LEU A 128 15.82 -1.54 -10.04
C LEU A 128 15.49 -1.79 -11.52
N GLU A 129 16.46 -2.25 -12.29
CA GLU A 129 16.27 -2.63 -13.68
C GLU A 129 15.23 -3.74 -13.81
N GLU A 130 15.29 -4.77 -12.98
CA GLU A 130 14.28 -5.84 -12.96
C GLU A 130 12.86 -5.30 -12.70
N ILE A 131 12.71 -4.41 -11.72
CA ILE A 131 11.41 -3.78 -11.39
C ILE A 131 10.90 -2.97 -12.58
N ILE A 132 11.76 -2.13 -13.16
CA ILE A 132 11.40 -1.29 -14.30
C ILE A 132 11.04 -2.14 -15.52
N LEU A 133 11.88 -3.12 -15.87
CA LEU A 133 11.65 -4.00 -17.01
C LEU A 133 10.37 -4.81 -16.82
N LYS A 134 10.06 -5.29 -15.61
CA LYS A 134 8.77 -5.93 -15.33
C LYS A 134 7.60 -5.00 -15.63
N LEU A 135 7.70 -3.73 -15.26
CA LEU A 135 6.66 -2.73 -15.51
C LEU A 135 6.49 -2.37 -16.99
N VAL A 136 7.60 -2.27 -17.76
CA VAL A 136 7.57 -1.80 -19.16
C VAL A 136 7.70 -2.90 -20.21
N SER A 137 7.88 -4.16 -19.80
CA SER A 137 8.15 -5.29 -20.70
C SER A 137 7.08 -5.48 -21.78
N LYS A 138 5.81 -5.22 -21.42
CA LYS A 138 4.69 -5.34 -22.36
C LYS A 138 4.74 -4.24 -23.41
N GLU A 139 4.99 -3.02 -22.97
CA GLU A 139 5.10 -1.81 -23.78
C GLU A 139 6.27 -1.91 -24.76
N LEU A 140 7.43 -2.41 -24.29
CA LEU A 140 8.59 -2.67 -25.14
C LEU A 140 8.28 -3.68 -26.25
N ARG A 141 7.51 -4.74 -25.97
CA ARG A 141 7.11 -5.72 -26.98
C ARG A 141 6.21 -5.13 -28.08
N TYR A 142 5.35 -4.18 -27.73
CA TYR A 142 4.56 -3.44 -28.74
C TYR A 142 5.45 -2.54 -29.61
N ILE A 143 6.44 -1.87 -29.01
CA ILE A 143 7.41 -1.06 -29.75
C ILE A 143 8.22 -1.94 -30.70
N GLU A 144 8.68 -3.11 -30.22
CA GLU A 144 9.41 -4.09 -31.03
C GLU A 144 8.58 -4.58 -32.22
N LEU A 145 7.32 -4.99 -31.98
CA LEU A 145 6.43 -5.44 -33.05
C LEU A 145 6.14 -4.34 -34.07
N THR A 146 5.90 -3.12 -33.60
CA THR A 146 5.68 -1.96 -34.47
C THR A 146 6.92 -1.65 -35.28
N GLY A 147 8.11 -1.69 -34.66
CA GLY A 147 9.39 -1.54 -35.32
C GLY A 147 9.63 -2.61 -36.39
N ALA A 148 9.26 -3.86 -36.11
CA ALA A 148 9.35 -4.95 -37.08
C ALA A 148 8.44 -4.73 -38.29
N VAL A 149 7.19 -4.30 -38.06
CA VAL A 149 6.24 -3.96 -39.14
C VAL A 149 6.75 -2.79 -39.99
N LEU A 150 7.20 -1.71 -39.34
CA LEU A 150 7.76 -0.54 -40.04
C LEU A 150 9.02 -0.91 -40.83
N GLY A 151 9.94 -1.66 -40.23
CA GLY A 151 11.16 -2.13 -40.89
C GLY A 151 10.84 -3.03 -42.09
N PHE A 152 9.86 -3.91 -41.97
CA PHE A 152 9.39 -4.74 -43.07
C PHE A 152 8.82 -3.91 -44.22
N MET A 153 7.94 -2.94 -43.93
CA MET A 153 7.37 -2.06 -44.96
C MET A 153 8.46 -1.26 -45.69
N ILE A 154 9.41 -0.68 -44.95
CA ILE A 154 10.52 0.09 -45.53
C ILE A 154 11.38 -0.84 -46.41
N GLY A 155 11.68 -2.06 -45.92
CA GLY A 155 12.45 -3.05 -46.69
C GLY A 155 11.76 -3.46 -47.99
N VAL A 156 10.44 -3.69 -47.96
CA VAL A 156 9.66 -4.00 -49.18
C VAL A 156 9.73 -2.84 -50.18
N ILE A 157 9.55 -1.59 -49.71
CA ILE A 157 9.65 -0.42 -50.57
C ILE A 157 11.06 -0.29 -51.19
N GLN A 158 12.11 -0.54 -50.40
CA GLN A 158 13.50 -0.51 -50.89
C GLN A 158 13.75 -1.57 -51.96
N VAL A 159 13.23 -2.80 -51.79
CA VAL A 159 13.37 -3.87 -52.79
C VAL A 159 12.63 -3.53 -54.07
N VAL A 160 11.38 -3.03 -53.97
CA VAL A 160 10.61 -2.61 -55.15
C VAL A 160 11.34 -1.50 -55.90
N TYR A 161 11.87 -0.50 -55.18
CA TYR A 161 12.63 0.57 -55.79
C TYR A 161 13.89 0.05 -56.52
N ALA A 162 14.66 -0.82 -55.87
CA ALA A 162 15.90 -1.37 -56.42
C ALA A 162 15.70 -2.33 -57.61
N VAL A 163 14.50 -2.90 -57.79
CA VAL A 163 14.17 -3.76 -58.94
C VAL A 163 13.62 -2.96 -60.11
N VAL A 164 12.93 -1.85 -59.85
CA VAL A 164 12.26 -1.03 -60.88
C VAL A 164 13.18 0.05 -61.47
N PHE A 165 14.11 0.60 -60.69
CA PHE A 165 15.04 1.66 -61.08
C PHE A 165 16.49 1.19 -61.00
#